data_AF-A0AAD6ZU91-F1
#
_entry.id   AF-A0AAD6ZU91-F1
#
_cell.length_a   1.000
_cell.length_b   1.000
_cell.length_c   1.000
_cell.angle_alpha   90.00
_cell.angle_beta   90.00
_cell.angle_gamma   90.00
#
_symmetry.space_group_name_H-M   'P 1'
#
loop_
_entity.id
_entity.type
_entity.pdbx_description
1 polymer ?
#
loop_
_entity_poly.entity_id
_entity_poly.type
_entity_poly.pdbx_seq_one_letter_code
_entity_poly.pdbx_strand_id
1 'polypeptide(L)'
;STEGVAALAAIEGAMREAQCSNALVWLRSQLHVKSRLLTYKALQARHQGANTRARTIVEQNECKIHLHSEKYQMAWEVKRRLANGDAEMVGWPPLRREDIRCMEDVEELARTAEKRKEQEARRRQHEDTLRAQGEMPMLIVHKVSWIWTAAGHVGSDADLEEG
;
A
#
# COMPACT_ATOMS: atom_id res chain seq x y z
N SER A 1 -47.64 -2.37 11.51
CA SER A 1 -46.30 -2.33 12.13
C SER A 1 -45.15 -2.07 11.15
N THR A 2 -45.38 -1.38 10.03
CA THR A 2 -44.36 -1.05 9.02
C THR A 2 -43.52 0.18 9.41
N GLU A 3 -44.12 1.13 10.12
CA GLU A 3 -43.43 2.35 10.59
C GLU A 3 -42.30 2.06 11.58
N GLY A 4 -42.49 1.11 12.51
CA GLY A 4 -41.46 0.73 13.48
C GLY A 4 -40.22 0.07 12.83
N VAL A 5 -40.42 -0.70 11.75
CA VAL A 5 -39.32 -1.32 11.01
C VAL A 5 -38.52 -0.27 10.24
N ALA A 6 -39.20 0.72 9.64
CA ALA A 6 -38.54 1.83 8.96
C ALA A 6 -37.73 2.70 9.94
N ALA A 7 -38.26 2.99 11.12
CA ALA A 7 -37.55 3.74 12.16
C ALA A 7 -36.29 3.00 12.67
N LEU A 8 -36.39 1.68 12.86
CA LEU A 8 -35.24 0.86 13.26
C LEU A 8 -34.14 0.84 12.18
N ALA A 9 -34.53 0.70 10.91
CA ALA A 9 -33.58 0.75 9.79
C ALA A 9 -32.87 2.11 9.70
N ALA A 10 -33.57 3.22 9.97
CA ALA A 10 -32.97 4.56 10.01
C ALA A 10 -31.95 4.70 11.15
N ILE A 11 -32.28 4.23 12.35
CA ILE A 11 -31.37 4.26 13.51
C ILE A 11 -30.11 3.42 13.22
N GLU A 12 -30.29 2.21 12.69
CA GLU A 12 -29.18 1.33 12.31
C GLU A 12 -28.32 2.00 11.23
N GLY A 13 -28.93 2.61 10.22
CA GLY A 13 -28.23 3.35 9.17
C GLY A 13 -27.34 4.47 9.72
N ALA A 14 -27.86 5.28 10.65
CA ALA A 14 -27.12 6.34 11.32
C ALA A 14 -26.01 5.80 12.23
N MET A 15 -26.25 4.68 12.93
CA MET A 15 -25.22 4.03 13.74
C MET A 15 -24.06 3.52 12.85
N ARG A 16 -24.38 2.87 11.72
CA ARG A 16 -23.35 2.37 10.80
C ARG A 16 -22.58 3.49 10.10
N GLU A 17 -23.24 4.60 9.81
CA GLU A 17 -22.59 5.83 9.34
C GLU A 17 -21.51 6.30 10.31
N ALA A 18 -21.86 6.44 11.60
CA ALA A 18 -20.93 6.83 12.64
C ALA A 18 -19.79 5.81 12.81
N GLN A 19 -20.09 4.51 12.70
CA GLN A 19 -19.07 3.46 12.74
C GLN A 19 -18.08 3.55 11.56
N CYS A 20 -18.57 3.79 10.34
CA CYS A 20 -17.71 3.96 9.16
C CYS A 20 -16.78 5.17 9.32
N SER A 21 -17.34 6.32 9.70
CA SER A 21 -16.57 7.55 9.91
C SER A 21 -15.50 7.38 11.01
N ASN A 22 -15.89 6.85 12.16
CA ASN A 22 -14.98 6.63 13.28
C ASN A 22 -13.88 5.62 12.93
N ALA A 23 -14.23 4.49 12.32
CA ALA A 23 -13.26 3.47 11.90
C ALA A 23 -12.22 4.05 10.92
N LEU A 24 -12.63 4.92 9.98
CA LEU A 24 -11.72 5.60 9.07
C LEU A 24 -10.79 6.59 9.78
N VAL A 25 -11.29 7.36 10.75
CA VAL A 25 -10.45 8.28 11.55
C VAL A 25 -9.37 7.51 12.31
N TRP A 26 -9.75 6.39 12.93
CA TRP A 26 -8.79 5.53 13.61
C TRP A 26 -7.79 4.88 12.65
N LEU A 27 -8.26 4.38 11.50
CA LEU A 27 -7.40 3.77 10.48
C LEU A 27 -6.33 4.77 10.00
N ARG A 28 -6.73 5.99 9.65
CA ARG A 28 -5.80 7.07 9.27
C ARG A 28 -4.78 7.34 10.37
N SER A 29 -5.24 7.44 11.62
CA SER A 29 -4.36 7.68 12.77
C SER A 29 -3.32 6.55 12.94
N GLN A 30 -3.74 5.30 12.81
CA GLN A 30 -2.81 4.17 12.91
C GLN A 30 -1.82 4.11 11.74
N LEU A 31 -2.24 4.46 10.52
CA LEU A 31 -1.35 4.54 9.36
C LEU A 31 -0.29 5.65 9.53
N HIS A 32 -0.64 6.79 10.12
CA HIS A 32 0.34 7.82 10.48
C HIS A 32 1.34 7.33 11.52
N VAL A 33 0.86 6.62 12.55
CA VAL A 33 1.75 6.00 13.55
C VAL A 33 2.70 5.00 12.89
N LYS A 34 2.19 4.15 11.99
CA LYS A 34 3.00 3.18 11.23
C LYS A 34 4.12 3.86 10.45
N SER A 35 3.79 4.88 9.68
CA SER A 35 4.75 5.68 8.91
C SER A 35 5.86 6.22 9.80
N ARG A 36 5.51 6.87 10.91
CA ARG A 36 6.49 7.41 11.87
C ARG A 36 7.38 6.32 12.50
N LEU A 37 6.82 5.15 12.81
CA LEU A 37 7.58 4.02 13.36
C LEU A 37 8.58 3.47 12.34
N LEU A 38 8.19 3.40 11.06
CA LEU A 38 9.06 2.95 9.97
C LEU A 38 10.20 3.95 9.73
N THR A 39 9.92 5.25 9.66
CA THR A 39 10.96 6.29 9.54
C THR A 39 11.90 6.29 10.74
N TYR A 40 11.36 6.19 11.96
CA TYR A 40 12.18 6.08 13.18
C TYR A 40 13.12 4.86 13.12
N LYS A 41 12.60 3.71 12.72
CA LYS A 41 13.41 2.48 12.55
C LYS A 41 14.48 2.67 11.49
N ALA A 42 14.17 3.29 10.35
CA ALA A 42 15.12 3.54 9.27
C ALA A 42 16.28 4.47 9.71
N LEU A 43 15.98 5.49 10.51
CA LEU A 43 16.96 6.48 10.97
C LEU A 43 17.79 5.99 12.16
N GLN A 44 17.16 5.35 13.15
CA GLN A 44 17.77 5.09 14.46
C GLN A 44 18.26 3.65 14.65
N ALA A 45 17.68 2.67 13.93
CA ALA A 45 18.04 1.26 14.09
C ALA A 45 19.12 0.80 13.08
N ARG A 46 19.66 1.69 12.25
CA ARG A 46 20.67 1.34 11.22
C ARG A 46 21.97 0.76 11.79
N HIS A 47 22.29 1.08 13.04
CA HIS A 47 23.53 0.66 13.71
C HIS A 47 23.28 -0.09 15.04
N GLN A 48 22.02 -0.41 15.36
CA GLN A 48 21.67 -1.19 16.56
C GLN A 48 21.10 -2.54 16.16
N GLY A 49 21.59 -3.62 16.81
CA GLY A 49 21.16 -4.99 16.56
C GLY A 49 19.65 -5.22 16.74
N ALA A 50 19.18 -6.41 16.37
CA ALA A 50 17.76 -6.80 16.28
C ALA A 50 16.87 -6.19 17.38
N ASN A 51 16.17 -5.10 17.04
CA ASN A 51 15.34 -4.38 18.00
C ASN A 51 13.95 -5.02 18.11
N THR A 52 13.83 -6.04 18.96
CA THR A 52 12.58 -6.76 19.24
C THR A 52 11.46 -5.82 19.69
N ARG A 53 11.79 -4.79 20.50
CA ARG A 53 10.80 -3.82 21.00
C ARG A 53 10.18 -3.00 19.87
N ALA A 54 11.00 -2.48 18.95
CA ALA A 54 10.49 -1.73 17.79
C ALA A 54 9.63 -2.60 16.88
N ARG A 55 10.00 -3.87 16.70
CA ARG A 55 9.20 -4.85 15.95
C ARG A 55 7.83 -5.07 16.59
N THR A 56 7.80 -5.33 17.90
CA THR A 56 6.54 -5.52 18.65
C THR A 56 5.64 -4.29 18.57
N ILE A 57 6.20 -3.08 18.63
CA ILE A 57 5.39 -1.84 18.51
C ILE A 57 4.77 -1.72 17.11
N VAL A 58 5.52 -2.05 16.06
CA VAL A 58 4.99 -2.09 14.69
C VAL A 58 3.90 -3.16 14.54
N GLU A 59 4.14 -4.38 15.02
CA GLU A 59 3.15 -5.48 14.99
C GLU A 59 1.85 -5.10 15.71
N GLN A 60 1.94 -4.48 16.89
CA GLN A 60 0.77 -4.00 17.62
C GLN A 60 -0.01 -2.93 16.84
N ASN A 61 0.68 -2.07 16.09
CA ASN A 61 0.05 -1.08 15.23
C ASN A 61 -0.61 -1.73 14.01
N GLU A 62 0.00 -2.73 13.38
CA GLU A 62 -0.63 -3.54 12.32
C GLU A 62 -1.92 -4.20 12.81
N CYS A 63 -1.90 -4.80 14.01
CA CYS A 63 -3.10 -5.39 14.60
C CYS A 63 -4.24 -4.35 14.76
N LYS A 64 -3.90 -3.10 15.13
CA LYS A 64 -4.89 -2.02 15.22
C LYS A 64 -5.40 -1.60 13.84
N ILE A 65 -4.53 -1.52 12.84
CA ILE A 65 -4.91 -1.25 11.43
C ILE A 65 -5.91 -2.31 10.96
N HIS A 66 -5.60 -3.59 11.18
CA HIS A 66 -6.49 -4.70 10.85
C HIS A 66 -7.84 -4.57 11.56
N LEU A 67 -7.85 -4.38 12.88
CA LEU A 67 -9.07 -4.22 13.65
C LEU A 67 -9.96 -3.08 13.14
N HIS A 68 -9.39 -1.91 12.83
CA HIS A 68 -10.16 -0.78 12.33
C HIS A 68 -10.65 -1.00 10.88
N SER A 69 -9.86 -1.71 10.06
CA SER A 69 -10.29 -2.10 8.70
C SER A 69 -11.47 -3.06 8.73
N GLU A 70 -11.46 -4.06 9.63
CA GLU A 70 -12.57 -5.01 9.79
C GLU A 70 -13.84 -4.31 10.27
N LYS A 71 -13.72 -3.42 11.27
CA LYS A 71 -14.86 -2.62 11.77
C LYS A 71 -15.49 -1.80 10.65
N TYR A 72 -14.67 -1.20 9.80
CA TYR A 72 -15.16 -0.45 8.65
C TYR A 72 -15.90 -1.37 7.66
N GLN A 73 -15.27 -2.47 7.25
CA GLN A 73 -15.86 -3.41 6.28
C GLN A 73 -17.18 -4.01 6.79
N MET A 74 -17.26 -4.36 8.07
CA MET A 74 -18.50 -4.82 8.70
C MET A 74 -19.60 -3.76 8.67
N ALA A 75 -19.29 -2.51 9.04
CA ALA A 75 -20.27 -1.44 9.03
C ALA A 75 -20.73 -1.09 7.60
N TRP A 76 -19.81 -1.10 6.65
CA TRP A 76 -20.07 -0.88 5.22
C TRP A 76 -20.94 -1.98 4.64
N GLU A 77 -20.66 -3.25 4.95
CA GLU A 77 -21.45 -4.41 4.52
C GLU A 77 -22.90 -4.33 5.03
N VAL A 78 -23.10 -3.93 6.28
CA VAL A 78 -24.45 -3.75 6.83
C VAL A 78 -25.18 -2.61 6.12
N LYS A 79 -24.52 -1.47 5.86
CA LYS A 79 -25.12 -0.40 5.07
C LYS A 79 -25.47 -0.85 3.65
N ARG A 80 -24.62 -1.64 3.00
CA ARG A 80 -24.90 -2.23 1.69
C ARG A 80 -26.16 -3.09 1.73
N ARG A 81 -26.34 -3.90 2.77
CA ARG A 81 -27.55 -4.72 2.97
C ARG A 81 -28.80 -3.87 3.20
N LEU A 82 -28.69 -2.78 3.97
CA LEU A 82 -29.78 -1.81 4.14
C LEU A 82 -30.16 -1.11 2.84
N ALA A 83 -29.20 -0.96 1.92
CA ALA A 83 -29.39 -0.43 0.57
C ALA A 83 -29.77 -1.50 -0.47
N ASN A 84 -30.33 -2.64 -0.04
CA ASN A 84 -30.71 -3.76 -0.92
C ASN A 84 -29.56 -4.32 -1.79
N GLY A 85 -28.32 -4.20 -1.32
CA GLY A 85 -27.13 -4.69 -2.04
C GLY A 85 -26.47 -3.66 -2.94
N ASP A 86 -27.07 -2.47 -3.12
CA ASP A 86 -26.52 -1.42 -3.96
C ASP A 86 -25.35 -0.70 -3.27
N ALA A 87 -24.17 -0.80 -3.87
CA ALA A 87 -22.95 -0.18 -3.35
C ALA A 87 -22.92 1.34 -3.56
N GLU A 88 -23.61 1.86 -4.58
CA GLU A 88 -23.65 3.31 -4.86
C GLU A 88 -24.48 4.06 -3.81
N MET A 89 -25.52 3.40 -3.30
CA MET A 89 -26.43 3.94 -2.29
C MET A 89 -25.87 3.93 -0.86
N VAL A 90 -24.69 3.32 -0.63
CA VAL A 90 -24.05 3.28 0.69
C VAL A 90 -23.49 4.64 1.11
N GLY A 91 -23.12 5.50 0.14
CA GLY A 91 -22.51 6.81 0.38
C GLY A 91 -21.06 6.76 0.85
N TRP A 92 -20.48 5.57 0.97
CA TRP A 92 -19.07 5.35 1.35
C TRP A 92 -18.39 4.40 0.37
N PRO A 93 -17.13 4.66 -0.01
CA PRO A 93 -16.38 3.76 -0.88
C PRO A 93 -16.02 2.46 -0.14
N PRO A 94 -16.05 1.29 -0.79
CA PRO A 94 -15.58 0.05 -0.18
C PRO A 94 -14.08 0.16 0.13
N LEU A 95 -13.67 -0.21 1.36
CA LEU A 95 -12.26 -0.22 1.76
C LEU A 95 -11.58 -1.49 1.24
N ARG A 96 -10.74 -1.34 0.22
CA ARG A 96 -9.94 -2.43 -0.33
C ARG A 96 -8.60 -2.52 0.39
N ARG A 97 -7.93 -3.66 0.24
CA ARG A 97 -6.60 -3.87 0.83
C ARG A 97 -5.59 -2.86 0.27
N GLU A 98 -5.76 -2.46 -0.98
CA GLU A 98 -4.88 -1.49 -1.66
C GLU A 98 -5.03 -0.07 -1.11
N ASP A 99 -6.15 0.24 -0.46
CA ASP A 99 -6.41 1.55 0.16
C ASP A 99 -5.72 1.67 1.52
N ILE A 100 -5.38 0.54 2.15
CA ILE A 100 -4.68 0.47 3.45
C ILE A 100 -3.17 0.60 3.21
N ARG A 101 -2.76 1.77 2.72
CA ARG A 101 -1.34 2.13 2.57
C ARG A 101 -0.97 3.21 3.58
N CYS A 102 0.26 3.15 4.06
CA CYS A 102 0.81 4.29 4.78
C CYS A 102 0.80 5.48 3.83
N MET A 103 0.58 6.68 4.38
CA MET A 103 1.01 7.89 3.68
C MET A 103 2.53 7.79 3.61
N GLU A 104 3.04 7.17 2.54
CA GLU A 104 4.45 7.27 2.18
C GLU A 104 4.69 8.75 1.98
N ASP A 105 5.53 9.32 2.84
CA ASP A 105 5.99 10.68 2.70
C ASP A 105 6.54 10.80 1.27
N VAL A 106 5.96 11.70 0.46
CA VAL A 106 6.31 11.89 -0.96
C VAL A 106 7.82 12.12 -1.09
N GLU A 107 8.43 12.71 -0.07
CA GLU A 107 9.87 12.88 0.04
C GLU A 107 10.62 11.59 0.34
N GLU A 108 10.06 10.65 1.11
CA GLU A 108 10.68 9.35 1.39
C GLU A 108 10.63 8.43 0.16
N LEU A 109 9.55 8.49 -0.63
CA LEU A 109 9.48 7.89 -1.96
C LEU A 109 10.50 8.50 -2.92
N ALA A 110 10.61 9.83 -2.96
CA ALA A 110 11.60 10.53 -3.78
C ALA A 110 13.04 10.16 -3.38
N ARG A 111 13.35 10.18 -2.08
CA ARG A 111 14.66 9.79 -1.51
C ARG A 111 15.01 8.33 -1.81
N THR A 112 14.03 7.43 -1.76
CA THR A 112 14.25 5.99 -2.06
C THR A 112 14.43 5.75 -3.55
N ALA A 113 13.68 6.45 -4.40
CA ALA A 113 13.84 6.44 -5.85
C ALA A 113 15.18 7.03 -6.29
N GLU A 114 15.63 8.12 -5.65
CA GLU A 114 16.92 8.76 -5.91
C GLU A 114 18.08 7.86 -5.50
N LYS A 115 18.01 7.22 -4.32
CA LYS A 115 19.01 6.20 -3.92
C LYS A 115 19.06 5.00 -4.86
N ARG A 116 17.92 4.56 -5.39
CA ARG A 116 17.89 3.50 -6.42
C ARG A 116 18.57 3.95 -7.71
N LYS A 117 18.27 5.17 -8.18
CA LYS A 117 18.95 5.77 -9.35
C LYS A 117 20.45 5.90 -9.14
N GLU A 118 20.88 6.32 -7.94
CA GLU A 118 22.30 6.44 -7.60
C GLU A 118 23.00 5.07 -7.55
N GLN A 119 22.34 4.05 -6.99
CA GLN A 119 22.86 2.67 -7.00
C GLN A 119 22.96 2.10 -8.41
N GLU A 120 21.96 2.34 -9.26
CA GLU A 120 22.00 1.95 -10.67
C GLU A 120 23.09 2.69 -11.44
N ALA A 121 23.29 4.00 -11.17
CA ALA A 121 24.38 4.78 -11.76
C ALA A 121 25.76 4.26 -11.33
N ARG A 122 25.95 3.94 -10.04
CA ARG A 122 27.18 3.30 -9.54
C ARG A 122 27.39 1.92 -10.14
N ARG A 123 26.33 1.14 -10.32
CA ARG A 123 26.40 -0.16 -10.98
C ARG A 123 26.80 -0.01 -12.44
N ARG A 124 26.22 0.94 -13.17
CA ARG A 124 26.61 1.28 -14.55
C ARG A 124 28.06 1.74 -14.64
N GLN A 125 28.51 2.61 -13.75
CA GLN A 125 29.92 3.05 -13.69
C GLN A 125 30.87 1.87 -13.44
N HIS A 126 30.48 0.94 -12.57
CA HIS A 126 31.25 -0.28 -12.32
C HIS A 126 31.26 -1.20 -13.55
N GLU A 127 30.11 -1.40 -14.20
CA GLU A 127 29.98 -2.15 -15.46
C GLU A 127 30.83 -1.53 -16.58
N ASP A 128 30.88 -0.19 -16.69
CA ASP A 128 31.70 0.54 -17.67
C ASP A 128 33.20 0.41 -17.35
N THR A 129 33.57 0.40 -16.08
CA THR A 129 34.97 0.20 -15.64
C THR A 129 35.46 -1.21 -15.99
N LEU A 130 34.61 -2.24 -15.79
CA LEU A 130 34.91 -3.62 -16.15
C LEU A 130 35.05 -3.78 -17.67
N ARG A 131 34.16 -3.15 -18.45
CA ARG A 131 34.25 -3.10 -19.92
C ARG A 131 35.53 -2.43 -20.40
N ALA A 132 35.97 -1.36 -19.76
CA ALA A 132 37.24 -0.68 -20.09
C ALA A 132 38.47 -1.55 -19.77
N GLN A 133 38.36 -2.49 -18.82
CA GLN A 133 39.40 -3.45 -18.46
C GLN A 133 39.36 -4.75 -19.28
N GLY A 134 38.42 -4.89 -20.23
CA GLY A 134 38.28 -6.07 -21.08
C GLY A 134 37.55 -7.25 -20.44
N GLU A 135 36.96 -7.07 -19.26
CA GLU A 135 36.16 -8.09 -18.57
C GLU A 135 34.67 -7.88 -18.88
N MET A 136 33.98 -8.93 -19.36
CA MET A 136 32.54 -8.85 -19.64
C MET A 136 31.72 -8.98 -18.34
N PRO A 137 30.83 -8.03 -18.02
CA PRO A 137 29.91 -8.17 -16.89
C PRO A 137 28.86 -9.25 -17.18
N MET A 138 28.73 -10.23 -16.28
CA MET A 138 27.69 -11.27 -16.35
C MET A 138 26.29 -10.66 -16.26
N LEU A 139 25.47 -10.88 -17.28
CA LEU A 139 24.09 -10.38 -17.36
C LEU A 139 23.15 -11.24 -16.50
N ILE A 140 22.70 -10.72 -15.36
CA ILE A 140 21.50 -11.24 -14.68
C ILE A 140 20.31 -10.39 -15.12
N VAL A 141 19.63 -10.82 -16.18
CA VAL A 141 18.39 -10.21 -16.66
C VAL A 141 17.25 -10.50 -15.69
N HIS A 142 16.96 -9.57 -14.78
CA HIS A 142 15.74 -9.59 -13.99
C HIS A 142 14.54 -9.19 -14.88
N LYS A 143 13.63 -10.13 -15.16
CA LYS A 143 12.33 -9.81 -15.76
C LYS A 143 11.47 -9.06 -14.74
N VAL A 144 11.07 -7.84 -15.09
CA VAL A 144 10.19 -6.98 -14.27
C VAL A 144 8.73 -7.41 -14.45
N SER A 145 7.97 -7.43 -13.35
CA SER A 145 6.54 -7.73 -13.34
C SER A 145 5.73 -6.58 -13.97
N TRP A 146 4.75 -6.94 -14.81
CA TRP A 146 3.94 -6.06 -15.68
C TRP A 146 3.04 -5.04 -14.94
N ILE A 147 2.96 -5.08 -13.61
CA ILE A 147 2.17 -4.15 -12.77
C ILE A 147 2.65 -2.69 -12.90
N TRP A 148 3.85 -2.46 -13.47
CA TRP A 148 4.44 -1.14 -13.66
C TRP A 148 4.55 -0.67 -15.11
N THR A 149 4.04 -1.43 -16.08
CA THR A 149 4.10 -1.04 -17.50
C THR A 149 2.80 -0.35 -17.87
N ALA A 150 2.83 0.99 -17.93
CA ALA A 150 1.74 1.77 -18.50
C ALA A 150 1.59 1.43 -19.99
N ALA A 151 0.35 1.10 -20.37
CA ALA A 151 -0.16 0.90 -21.73
C ALA A 151 0.39 -0.32 -22.50
N GLY A 152 -0.54 -1.20 -22.87
CA GLY A 152 -0.26 -2.43 -23.59
C GLY A 152 0.31 -2.20 -24.98
N HIS A 153 1.51 -2.72 -25.19
CA HIS A 153 1.87 -3.36 -26.45
C HIS A 153 2.90 -4.45 -26.14
N VAL A 154 2.43 -5.69 -25.97
CA VAL A 154 3.30 -6.86 -26.08
C VAL A 154 3.31 -7.22 -27.55
N GLY A 155 4.18 -6.56 -28.30
CA GLY A 155 4.66 -7.06 -29.59
C GLY A 155 5.96 -7.80 -29.32
N SER A 156 5.86 -9.10 -29.12
CA SER A 156 6.96 -10.02 -29.42
C SER A 156 7.01 -10.15 -30.93
N ASP A 157 8.20 -10.02 -31.51
CA ASP A 157 8.72 -10.66 -32.73
C ASP A 157 10.15 -10.05 -32.86
N ALA A 158 11.28 -10.74 -32.65
CA ALA A 158 11.69 -12.03 -33.18
C ALA A 158 11.31 -12.17 -34.65
N ASP A 159 12.11 -11.56 -35.52
CA ASP A 159 12.49 -11.96 -36.89
C ASP A 159 13.18 -10.73 -37.52
N LEU A 160 14.25 -10.76 -38.31
CA LEU A 160 15.16 -11.76 -38.85
C LEU A 160 16.36 -10.98 -39.43
N GLU A 161 17.40 -11.73 -39.78
CA GLU A 161 18.71 -11.35 -40.31
C GLU A 161 18.74 -10.45 -41.57
N GLU A 162 19.97 -10.02 -41.84
CA GLU A 162 20.55 -9.48 -43.07
C GLU A 162 19.87 -9.87 -44.40
N GLY A 163 19.87 -8.88 -45.30
CA GLY A 163 19.57 -8.97 -46.72
C GLY A 163 19.65 -7.60 -47.37
#